data_AF-A0A261GLT4-F1
#
_entry.id   AF-A0A261GLT4-F1
#
_cell.length_a   1.000
_cell.length_b   1.000
_cell.length_c   1.000
_cell.angle_alpha   90.00
_cell.angle_beta   90.00
_cell.angle_gamma   90.00
#
_symmetry.space_group_name_H-M   'P 1'
#
loop_
_entity.id
_entity.type
_entity.pdbx_description
1 polymer ?
#
loop_
_entity_poly.entity_id
_entity_poly.type
_entity_poly.pdbx_seq_one_letter_code
_entity_poly.pdbx_strand_id
1 'polypeptide(L)'
;MSLAIDKLKSTVADSKAHLLDEPIYDDHLDTFYFCETIKAPEYMDIPIESIVALNRTVAFDGATWRENLMEIEGKSKNGEPWTDDIFRYFECEIRDQEFGQPGSTRNLRVVIRGGAVEIENGVHRAIAAVCWLAAKEKPFLKSVRVSYQSKLRSDYAAIFREAYANGSVVNVPKTPCDYLPCIAIERDNSFSIYTNTDNGISISFTKNRSDVSSVEWKTVPPRMLKNLLDMRFDVI
;
A
#
# COMPACT_ATOMS: atom_id res chain seq x y z
N MET A 1 -19.13 23.92 -17.82
CA MET A 1 -18.88 23.54 -16.42
C MET A 1 -17.71 22.57 -16.47
N SER A 2 -16.60 22.84 -15.76
CA SER A 2 -15.46 21.91 -15.73
C SER A 2 -15.86 20.63 -14.99
N LEU A 3 -15.44 19.47 -15.47
CA LEU A 3 -15.76 18.20 -14.81
C LEU A 3 -15.01 18.11 -13.48
N ALA A 4 -15.58 17.43 -12.48
CA ALA A 4 -14.94 17.29 -11.17
C ALA A 4 -13.54 16.66 -11.26
N ILE A 5 -13.34 15.73 -12.19
CA ILE A 5 -12.05 15.12 -12.47
C ILE A 5 -11.02 16.11 -13.04
N ASP A 6 -11.43 17.06 -13.89
CA ASP A 6 -10.54 18.08 -14.43
C ASP A 6 -10.09 19.04 -13.34
N LYS A 7 -11.03 19.45 -12.47
CA LYS A 7 -10.74 20.27 -11.29
C LYS A 7 -9.78 19.57 -10.33
N LEU A 8 -9.97 18.27 -10.11
CA LEU A 8 -9.06 17.44 -9.31
C LEU A 8 -7.66 17.39 -9.93
N LYS A 9 -7.56 17.04 -11.22
CA LYS A 9 -6.27 16.95 -11.94
C LYS A 9 -5.53 18.28 -11.96
N SER A 10 -6.23 19.39 -12.21
CA SER A 10 -5.64 20.74 -12.16
C SER A 10 -5.12 21.07 -10.76
N THR A 11 -5.92 20.82 -9.71
CA THR A 11 -5.50 21.08 -8.31
C THR A 11 -4.26 20.27 -7.93
N VAL A 12 -4.21 19.02 -8.38
CA VAL A 12 -3.08 18.13 -8.12
C VAL A 12 -1.86 18.60 -8.90
N ALA A 13 -2.00 18.94 -10.19
CA ALA A 13 -0.92 19.44 -11.04
C ALA A 13 -0.17 20.64 -10.42
N ASP A 14 -0.89 21.56 -9.79
CA ASP A 14 -0.32 22.75 -9.15
C ASP A 14 0.28 22.47 -7.75
N SER A 15 0.01 21.29 -7.17
CA SER A 15 0.46 20.93 -5.83
C SER A 15 1.91 20.44 -5.79
N LYS A 16 2.62 20.87 -4.74
CA LYS A 16 4.00 20.47 -4.41
C LYS A 16 4.06 19.39 -3.31
N ALA A 17 2.92 18.78 -2.96
CA ALA A 17 2.90 17.76 -1.92
C ALA A 17 3.71 16.52 -2.35
N HIS A 18 4.78 16.22 -1.61
CA HIS A 18 5.74 15.15 -1.93
C HIS A 18 5.06 13.79 -2.15
N LEU A 19 4.02 13.49 -1.36
CA LEU A 19 3.25 12.26 -1.46
C LEU A 19 2.71 11.99 -2.88
N LEU A 20 2.40 13.04 -3.64
CA LEU A 20 1.85 12.90 -4.99
C LEU A 20 2.85 12.26 -5.97
N ASP A 21 4.15 12.44 -5.70
CA ASP A 21 5.25 12.00 -6.55
C ASP A 21 5.92 10.74 -5.97
N GLU A 22 5.35 10.17 -4.92
CA GLU A 22 5.74 8.88 -4.37
C GLU A 22 5.10 7.74 -5.17
N PRO A 23 5.85 6.63 -5.39
CA PRO A 23 5.32 5.45 -6.04
C PRO A 23 4.23 4.76 -5.20
N ILE A 24 3.26 4.18 -5.88
CA ILE A 24 2.25 3.28 -5.31
C ILE A 24 2.29 1.94 -6.04
N TYR A 25 2.13 0.85 -5.30
CA TYR A 25 2.39 -0.50 -5.80
C TYR A 25 1.11 -1.32 -5.89
N ASP A 26 1.08 -2.29 -6.81
CA ASP A 26 0.07 -3.34 -6.82
C ASP A 26 0.38 -4.36 -5.70
N ASP A 27 -0.59 -4.58 -4.79
CA ASP A 27 -0.38 -5.56 -3.72
C ASP A 27 -0.55 -6.98 -4.23
N HIS A 28 0.58 -7.56 -4.60
CA HIS A 28 0.74 -8.99 -4.79
C HIS A 28 1.86 -9.53 -3.90
N LEU A 29 2.21 -8.80 -2.84
CA LEU A 29 3.17 -9.25 -1.85
C LEU A 29 2.37 -9.85 -0.72
N ASP A 30 2.43 -11.17 -0.56
CA ASP A 30 1.75 -11.88 0.53
C ASP A 30 2.45 -11.63 1.87
N THR A 31 2.46 -10.36 2.26
CA THR A 31 3.06 -9.85 3.49
C THR A 31 2.34 -10.35 4.73
N PHE A 32 1.16 -10.99 4.57
CA PHE A 32 0.48 -11.71 5.65
C PHE A 32 1.38 -12.77 6.28
N TYR A 33 2.24 -13.43 5.50
CA TYR A 33 3.15 -14.44 6.01
C TYR A 33 4.10 -13.90 7.10
N PHE A 34 4.52 -12.65 6.97
CA PHE A 34 5.43 -12.00 7.93
C PHE A 34 4.68 -11.38 9.12
N CYS A 35 3.36 -11.38 9.09
CA CYS A 35 2.53 -10.71 10.07
C CYS A 35 1.70 -11.71 10.89
N GLU A 36 1.26 -11.29 12.07
CA GLU A 36 0.25 -11.99 12.86
C GLU A 36 -1.03 -11.17 12.92
N THR A 37 -2.17 -11.83 12.69
CA THR A 37 -3.49 -11.19 12.72
C THR A 37 -3.77 -10.64 14.11
N ILE A 38 -4.26 -9.41 14.17
CA ILE A 38 -4.77 -8.79 15.39
C ILE A 38 -6.21 -8.34 15.19
N LYS A 39 -6.86 -7.94 16.27
CA LYS A 39 -8.23 -7.42 16.21
C LYS A 39 -8.22 -6.07 15.48
N ALA A 40 -8.86 -6.01 14.32
CA ALA A 40 -9.12 -4.77 13.62
C ALA A 40 -10.28 -4.00 14.30
N PRO A 41 -10.17 -2.67 14.49
CA PRO A 41 -11.37 -1.86 14.73
C PRO A 41 -12.22 -1.83 13.45
N GLU A 42 -13.52 -1.56 13.57
CA GLU A 42 -14.36 -1.52 12.38
C GLU A 42 -14.06 -0.31 11.48
N TYR A 43 -13.78 0.86 12.08
CA TYR A 43 -13.46 2.10 11.38
C TYR A 43 -12.21 2.76 11.98
N MET A 44 -11.39 3.37 11.13
CA MET A 44 -10.19 4.09 11.55
C MET A 44 -9.88 5.27 10.62
N ASP A 45 -9.31 6.34 11.18
CA ASP A 45 -8.67 7.38 10.38
C ASP A 45 -7.35 6.86 9.83
N ILE A 46 -7.19 6.90 8.51
CA ILE A 46 -6.04 6.35 7.81
C ILE A 46 -5.14 7.50 7.35
N PRO A 47 -3.89 7.63 7.88
CA PRO A 47 -2.90 8.53 7.33
C PRO A 47 -2.68 8.21 5.85
N ILE A 48 -2.85 9.20 4.98
CA ILE A 48 -2.70 8.99 3.53
C ILE A 48 -1.28 8.57 3.15
N GLU A 49 -0.28 8.90 3.97
CA GLU A 49 1.10 8.46 3.81
C GLU A 49 1.35 6.99 4.20
N SER A 50 0.42 6.38 4.94
CA SER A 50 0.52 4.95 5.28
C SER A 50 0.04 4.06 4.13
N ILE A 51 -0.71 4.62 3.17
CA ILE A 51 -1.21 3.91 1.99
C ILE A 51 -0.08 3.73 0.99
N VAL A 52 0.35 2.49 0.81
CA VAL A 52 1.53 2.10 0.01
C VAL A 52 1.21 1.02 -1.01
N ALA A 53 0.00 0.50 -1.02
CA ALA A 53 -0.44 -0.41 -2.06
C ALA A 53 -1.92 -0.26 -2.42
N LEU A 54 -2.25 -0.73 -3.61
CA LEU A 54 -3.59 -0.85 -4.16
C LEU A 54 -3.82 -2.31 -4.53
N ASN A 55 -5.02 -2.84 -4.39
CA ASN A 55 -5.32 -4.21 -4.85
C ASN A 55 -5.17 -4.41 -6.38
N ARG A 56 -5.04 -3.31 -7.12
CA ARG A 56 -4.63 -3.20 -8.53
C ARG A 56 -4.24 -1.75 -8.81
N THR A 57 -3.17 -1.51 -9.57
CA THR A 57 -2.86 -0.15 -10.05
C THR A 57 -3.75 0.23 -11.24
N VAL A 58 -3.87 1.53 -11.53
CA VAL A 58 -4.57 2.04 -12.73
C VAL A 58 -3.57 2.28 -13.85
N ALA A 59 -2.42 2.88 -13.51
CA ALA A 59 -1.26 2.95 -14.37
C ALA A 59 -0.41 1.66 -14.22
N PHE A 60 0.87 1.71 -14.58
CA PHE A 60 1.82 0.62 -14.35
C PHE A 60 2.22 0.49 -12.87
N ASP A 61 2.72 -0.69 -12.47
CA ASP A 61 3.17 -0.94 -11.10
C ASP A 61 4.38 -0.06 -10.73
N GLY A 62 4.32 0.58 -9.56
CA GLY A 62 5.31 1.55 -9.12
C GLY A 62 5.16 2.96 -9.71
N ALA A 63 4.12 3.21 -10.52
CA ALA A 63 3.76 4.57 -10.92
C ALA A 63 3.39 5.41 -9.69
N THR A 64 3.57 6.73 -9.79
CA THR A 64 3.23 7.68 -8.74
C THR A 64 1.72 7.84 -8.55
N TRP A 65 1.30 8.43 -7.44
CA TRP A 65 -0.10 8.82 -7.24
C TRP A 65 -0.59 9.77 -8.34
N ARG A 66 0.24 10.73 -8.74
CA ARG A 66 -0.05 11.69 -9.80
C ARG A 66 -0.25 11.01 -11.16
N GLU A 67 0.63 10.08 -11.53
CA GLU A 67 0.50 9.31 -12.77
C GLU A 67 -0.76 8.45 -12.77
N ASN A 68 -1.04 7.76 -11.66
CA ASN A 68 -2.27 6.97 -11.51
C ASN A 68 -3.54 7.84 -11.63
N LEU A 69 -3.52 9.06 -11.11
CA LEU A 69 -4.66 9.98 -11.25
C LEU A 69 -4.89 10.39 -12.71
N MET A 70 -3.82 10.56 -13.50
CA MET A 70 -3.95 10.96 -14.91
C MET A 70 -4.71 9.93 -15.74
N GLU A 71 -4.60 8.65 -15.40
CA GLU A 71 -5.32 7.54 -16.04
C GLU A 71 -6.80 7.45 -15.64
N ILE A 72 -7.26 8.19 -14.63
CA ILE A 72 -8.67 8.18 -14.21
C ILE A 72 -9.48 9.12 -15.09
N GLU A 73 -10.49 8.56 -15.77
CA GLU A 73 -11.39 9.34 -16.64
C GLU A 73 -12.49 10.09 -15.88
N GLY A 74 -12.81 9.68 -14.66
CA GLY A 74 -13.83 10.33 -13.83
C GLY A 74 -15.25 10.26 -14.41
N LYS A 75 -15.61 9.15 -15.07
CA LYS A 75 -16.94 8.91 -15.65
C LYS A 75 -17.31 7.42 -15.59
N SER A 76 -18.60 7.09 -15.75
CA SER A 76 -19.07 5.70 -15.87
C SER A 76 -18.79 5.10 -17.24
N LYS A 77 -19.03 3.80 -17.40
CA LYS A 77 -19.01 3.10 -18.69
C LYS A 77 -19.96 3.70 -19.73
N ASN A 78 -21.01 4.39 -19.28
CA ASN A 78 -21.99 5.05 -20.15
C ASN A 78 -21.62 6.52 -20.41
N GLY A 79 -20.47 6.99 -19.92
CA GLY A 79 -19.99 8.36 -20.11
C GLY A 79 -20.54 9.38 -19.12
N GLU A 80 -21.26 8.96 -18.08
CA GLU A 80 -21.78 9.87 -17.05
C GLU A 80 -20.64 10.37 -16.16
N PRO A 81 -20.36 11.68 -16.10
CA PRO A 81 -19.21 12.21 -15.37
C PRO A 81 -19.42 12.22 -13.86
N TRP A 82 -18.31 12.25 -13.13
CA TRP A 82 -18.32 12.53 -11.70
C TRP A 82 -18.72 13.98 -11.42
N THR A 83 -19.47 14.19 -10.35
CA THR A 83 -19.89 15.51 -9.84
C THR A 83 -18.92 16.02 -8.77
N ASP A 84 -19.02 17.31 -8.44
CA ASP A 84 -18.21 17.92 -7.37
C ASP A 84 -18.49 17.33 -5.96
N ASP A 85 -19.53 16.50 -5.80
CA ASP A 85 -19.82 15.79 -4.55
C ASP A 85 -18.68 14.87 -4.10
N ILE A 86 -17.81 14.45 -5.02
CA ILE A 86 -16.62 13.65 -4.69
C ILE A 86 -15.72 14.35 -3.67
N PHE A 87 -15.61 15.67 -3.72
CA PHE A 87 -14.72 16.40 -2.80
C PHE A 87 -15.27 16.36 -1.37
N ARG A 88 -16.60 16.41 -1.22
CA ARG A 88 -17.25 16.22 0.08
C ARG A 88 -17.01 14.80 0.59
N TYR A 89 -17.12 13.79 -0.28
CA TYR A 89 -16.82 12.40 0.09
C TYR A 89 -15.37 12.23 0.60
N PHE A 90 -14.41 12.89 -0.05
CA PHE A 90 -12.99 12.81 0.36
C PHE A 90 -12.70 13.47 1.70
N GLU A 91 -13.45 14.51 2.07
CA GLU A 91 -13.15 15.35 3.25
C GLU A 91 -13.97 15.01 4.50
N CYS A 92 -15.08 14.29 4.33
CA CYS A 92 -15.95 13.85 5.42
C CYS A 92 -15.56 12.45 5.93
N GLU A 93 -16.19 12.03 7.03
CA GLU A 93 -16.12 10.63 7.47
C GLU A 93 -16.73 9.71 6.40
N ILE A 94 -16.00 8.65 6.01
CA ILE A 94 -16.43 7.72 4.96
C ILE A 94 -17.40 6.68 5.53
N ARG A 95 -17.01 5.93 6.57
CA ARG A 95 -17.81 4.85 7.19
C ARG A 95 -18.41 3.90 6.13
N ASP A 96 -19.73 3.74 6.14
CA ASP A 96 -20.48 2.94 5.17
C ASP A 96 -20.97 3.75 3.96
N GLN A 97 -20.59 5.02 3.83
CA GLN A 97 -20.99 5.84 2.70
C GLN A 97 -20.42 5.26 1.39
N GLU A 98 -21.31 5.07 0.44
CA GLU A 98 -20.91 4.84 -0.94
C GLU A 98 -20.33 6.11 -1.54
N PHE A 99 -19.55 5.96 -2.61
CA PHE A 99 -18.92 7.10 -3.28
C PHE A 99 -19.94 8.01 -3.98
N GLY A 100 -21.14 7.50 -4.24
CA GLY A 100 -22.24 8.30 -4.79
C GLY A 100 -22.02 8.76 -6.23
N GLN A 101 -21.07 8.17 -6.95
CA GLN A 101 -20.78 8.49 -8.35
C GLN A 101 -21.16 7.33 -9.28
N PRO A 102 -21.47 7.62 -10.56
CA PRO A 102 -21.84 6.62 -11.54
C PRO A 102 -20.87 5.43 -11.62
N GLY A 103 -21.41 4.20 -11.56
CA GLY A 103 -20.64 2.96 -11.64
C GLY A 103 -19.86 2.58 -10.37
N SER A 104 -19.96 3.37 -9.30
CA SER A 104 -19.41 3.01 -7.99
C SER A 104 -20.40 2.21 -7.16
N THR A 105 -19.90 1.23 -6.40
CA THR A 105 -20.69 0.43 -5.46
C THR A 105 -19.85 0.16 -4.21
N ARG A 106 -20.51 -0.13 -3.08
CA ARG A 106 -19.88 -0.51 -1.80
C ARG A 106 -19.10 0.64 -1.14
N ASN A 107 -18.88 0.53 0.16
CA ASN A 107 -18.01 1.43 0.92
C ASN A 107 -16.52 1.15 0.70
N LEU A 108 -15.67 2.17 0.96
CA LEU A 108 -14.22 2.05 0.87
C LEU A 108 -13.69 1.19 2.01
N ARG A 109 -12.79 0.28 1.69
CA ARG A 109 -12.16 -0.63 2.66
C ARG A 109 -10.66 -0.68 2.49
N VAL A 110 -9.99 -0.92 3.61
CA VAL A 110 -8.54 -1.07 3.67
C VAL A 110 -8.14 -2.33 4.42
N VAL A 111 -6.94 -2.79 4.08
CA VAL A 111 -6.21 -3.82 4.81
C VAL A 111 -4.99 -3.16 5.43
N ILE A 112 -4.72 -3.44 6.71
CA ILE A 112 -3.59 -2.89 7.45
C ILE A 112 -2.64 -4.04 7.81
N ARG A 113 -1.35 -3.88 7.48
CA ARG A 113 -0.28 -4.84 7.81
C ARG A 113 0.87 -4.08 8.45
N GLY A 114 1.08 -4.25 9.76
CA GLY A 114 1.92 -3.32 10.53
C GLY A 114 1.39 -1.90 10.39
N GLY A 115 2.22 -0.97 9.91
CA GLY A 115 1.80 0.38 9.50
C GLY A 115 1.57 0.57 8.00
N ALA A 116 1.75 -0.46 7.18
CA ALA A 116 1.47 -0.39 5.76
C ALA A 116 -0.03 -0.61 5.48
N VAL A 117 -0.61 0.25 4.64
CA VAL A 117 -2.03 0.19 4.28
C VAL A 117 -2.18 -0.11 2.79
N GLU A 118 -3.07 -1.05 2.50
CA GLU A 118 -3.54 -1.40 1.17
C GLU A 118 -4.99 -0.96 0.99
N ILE A 119 -5.30 -0.39 -0.17
CA ILE A 119 -6.68 -0.18 -0.60
C ILE A 119 -7.27 -1.49 -1.14
N GLU A 120 -8.19 -2.09 -0.39
CA GLU A 120 -8.83 -3.37 -0.74
C GLU A 120 -9.84 -3.21 -1.89
N ASN A 121 -10.50 -2.06 -1.98
CA ASN A 121 -11.51 -1.81 -3.01
C ASN A 121 -11.61 -0.33 -3.41
N GLY A 122 -12.27 -0.05 -4.53
CA GLY A 122 -12.53 1.32 -4.95
C GLY A 122 -11.25 2.11 -5.27
N VAL A 123 -10.26 1.47 -5.90
CA VAL A 123 -8.96 2.07 -6.24
C VAL A 123 -9.08 3.46 -6.87
N HIS A 124 -9.97 3.67 -7.85
CA HIS A 124 -10.09 4.96 -8.52
C HIS A 124 -10.49 6.08 -7.55
N ARG A 125 -11.47 5.83 -6.66
CA ARG A 125 -11.88 6.83 -5.65
C ARG A 125 -10.80 7.03 -4.60
N ALA A 126 -10.03 6.00 -4.25
CA ALA A 126 -8.96 6.10 -3.27
C ALA A 126 -7.79 6.94 -3.83
N ILE A 127 -7.37 6.71 -5.07
CA ILE A 127 -6.38 7.54 -5.77
C ILE A 127 -6.86 8.99 -5.82
N ALA A 128 -8.10 9.21 -6.24
CA ALA A 128 -8.66 10.57 -6.30
C ALA A 128 -8.68 11.24 -4.92
N ALA A 129 -9.08 10.51 -3.87
CA ALA A 129 -9.15 11.01 -2.51
C ALA A 129 -7.75 11.33 -1.95
N VAL A 130 -6.79 10.42 -2.07
CA VAL A 130 -5.41 10.62 -1.61
C VAL A 130 -4.78 11.82 -2.33
N CYS A 131 -4.94 11.92 -3.65
CA CYS A 131 -4.41 13.04 -4.41
C CYS A 131 -5.03 14.38 -3.99
N TRP A 132 -6.36 14.42 -3.84
CA TRP A 132 -7.06 15.61 -3.37
C TRP A 132 -6.60 16.04 -1.98
N LEU A 133 -6.58 15.09 -1.03
CA LEU A 133 -6.22 15.36 0.36
C LEU A 133 -4.77 15.79 0.48
N ALA A 134 -3.84 15.13 -0.23
CA ALA A 134 -2.44 15.54 -0.29
C ALA A 134 -2.29 16.97 -0.83
N ALA A 135 -2.98 17.30 -1.93
CA ALA A 135 -2.96 18.65 -2.50
C ALA A 135 -3.61 19.72 -1.61
N LYS A 136 -4.47 19.30 -0.68
CA LYS A 136 -5.09 20.17 0.33
C LYS A 136 -4.38 20.12 1.69
N GLU A 137 -3.22 19.45 1.78
CA GLU A 137 -2.45 19.27 3.02
C GLU A 137 -3.29 18.64 4.16
N LYS A 138 -4.24 17.78 3.80
CA LYS A 138 -5.08 17.03 4.74
C LYS A 138 -4.50 15.62 4.92
N PRO A 139 -4.10 15.22 6.15
CA PRO A 139 -3.30 14.02 6.33
C PRO A 139 -4.09 12.70 6.40
N PHE A 140 -5.42 12.73 6.49
CA PHE A 140 -6.21 11.52 6.78
C PHE A 140 -7.39 11.33 5.82
N LEU A 141 -7.61 10.07 5.44
CA LEU A 141 -8.94 9.57 5.08
C LEU A 141 -9.69 9.22 6.37
N LYS A 142 -10.87 9.79 6.58
CA LYS A 142 -11.55 9.71 7.87
C LYS A 142 -12.50 8.52 7.97
N SER A 143 -12.47 7.82 9.10
CA SER A 143 -13.38 6.72 9.44
C SER A 143 -13.54 5.67 8.33
N VAL A 144 -12.42 5.21 7.74
CA VAL A 144 -12.42 4.18 6.69
C VAL A 144 -12.63 2.81 7.31
N ARG A 145 -13.39 1.93 6.65
CA ARG A 145 -13.63 0.59 7.14
C ARG A 145 -12.36 -0.26 7.03
N VAL A 146 -11.97 -0.92 8.12
CA VAL A 146 -10.81 -1.81 8.16
C VAL A 146 -11.30 -3.25 8.06
N SER A 147 -10.98 -3.92 6.96
CA SER A 147 -11.39 -5.33 6.75
C SER A 147 -10.49 -6.30 7.49
N TYR A 148 -9.21 -5.94 7.65
CA TYR A 148 -8.21 -6.77 8.28
C TYR A 148 -7.09 -5.91 8.86
N GLN A 149 -6.54 -6.36 9.99
CA GLN A 149 -5.37 -5.76 10.61
C GLN A 149 -4.42 -6.85 11.09
N SER A 150 -3.13 -6.67 10.82
CA SER A 150 -2.05 -7.47 11.38
C SER A 150 -0.90 -6.61 11.86
N LYS A 151 -0.02 -7.20 12.66
CA LYS A 151 1.25 -6.61 13.04
C LYS A 151 2.41 -7.48 12.56
N LEU A 152 3.55 -6.85 12.26
CA LEU A 152 4.75 -7.56 11.86
C LEU A 152 5.24 -8.44 13.01
N ARG A 153 5.48 -9.73 12.75
CA ARG A 153 6.02 -10.65 13.76
C ARG A 153 7.43 -10.21 14.18
N SER A 154 7.77 -10.42 15.44
CA SER A 154 9.03 -9.91 16.02
C SER A 154 10.28 -10.51 15.38
N ASP A 155 10.20 -11.76 14.93
CA ASP A 155 11.27 -12.48 14.24
C ASP A 155 11.62 -11.85 12.88
N TYR A 156 10.63 -11.45 12.09
CA TYR A 156 10.84 -10.72 10.84
C TYR A 156 11.14 -9.24 11.05
N ALA A 157 10.59 -8.62 12.10
CA ALA A 157 10.83 -7.22 12.41
C ALA A 157 12.31 -6.89 12.62
N ALA A 158 13.08 -7.80 13.25
CA ALA A 158 14.52 -7.62 13.41
C ALA A 158 15.25 -7.60 12.06
N ILE A 159 14.93 -8.55 11.17
CA ILE A 159 15.53 -8.69 9.84
C ILE A 159 15.23 -7.46 8.98
N PHE A 160 13.95 -7.07 8.91
CA PHE A 160 13.52 -5.92 8.14
C PHE A 160 14.09 -4.61 8.67
N ARG A 161 14.18 -4.44 9.99
CA ARG A 161 14.78 -3.25 10.59
C ARG A 161 16.26 -3.12 10.26
N GLU A 162 17.01 -4.21 10.34
CA GLU A 162 18.43 -4.22 9.96
C GLU A 162 18.62 -3.94 8.46
N ALA A 163 17.83 -4.59 7.61
CA ALA A 163 17.87 -4.37 6.17
C ALA A 163 17.54 -2.92 5.79
N TYR A 164 16.50 -2.35 6.40
CA TYR A 164 16.10 -0.96 6.18
C TYR A 164 17.16 0.03 6.64
N ALA A 165 17.72 -0.15 7.84
CA ALA A 165 18.77 0.71 8.38
C ALA A 165 20.04 0.73 7.51
N ASN A 166 20.35 -0.40 6.86
CA ASN A 166 21.51 -0.54 5.97
C ASN A 166 21.19 -0.19 4.51
N GLY A 167 19.98 0.26 4.17
CA GLY A 167 19.57 0.53 2.80
C GLY A 167 19.64 -0.70 1.88
N SER A 168 19.53 -1.91 2.44
CA SER A 168 19.63 -3.17 1.70
C SER A 168 18.37 -3.41 0.87
N VAL A 169 18.52 -4.11 -0.26
CA VAL A 169 17.38 -4.53 -1.07
C VAL A 169 16.75 -5.76 -0.43
N VAL A 170 15.48 -5.65 -0.06
CA VAL A 170 14.70 -6.74 0.52
C VAL A 170 13.87 -7.38 -0.58
N ASN A 171 14.06 -8.68 -0.77
CA ASN A 171 13.24 -9.47 -1.68
C ASN A 171 12.46 -10.50 -0.87
N VAL A 172 11.19 -10.68 -1.21
CA VAL A 172 10.32 -11.72 -0.66
C VAL A 172 9.73 -12.54 -1.80
N PRO A 173 9.46 -13.82 -1.61
CA PRO A 173 8.81 -14.62 -2.63
C PRO A 173 7.37 -14.15 -2.79
N LYS A 174 6.80 -14.30 -3.98
CA LYS A 174 5.40 -13.98 -4.25
C LYS A 174 4.43 -14.80 -3.39
N THR A 175 4.79 -16.05 -3.11
CA THR A 175 4.06 -16.97 -2.24
C THR A 175 5.03 -17.54 -1.20
N PRO A 176 5.29 -16.81 -0.10
CA PRO A 176 6.14 -17.31 0.98
C PRO A 176 5.49 -18.51 1.67
N CYS A 177 6.30 -19.48 2.07
CA CYS A 177 5.85 -20.62 2.85
C CYS A 177 6.99 -21.15 3.74
N ASP A 178 6.62 -21.94 4.73
CA ASP A 178 7.58 -22.55 5.65
C ASP A 178 8.50 -23.53 4.93
N TYR A 179 9.70 -23.70 5.49
CA TYR A 179 10.79 -24.54 4.98
C TYR A 179 11.32 -24.19 3.58
N LEU A 180 10.82 -23.11 2.97
CA LEU A 180 11.39 -22.50 1.77
C LEU A 180 11.96 -21.10 2.09
N PRO A 181 12.89 -20.60 1.26
CA PRO A 181 13.36 -19.22 1.35
C PRO A 181 12.20 -18.21 1.40
N CYS A 182 12.11 -17.44 2.48
CA CYS A 182 11.04 -16.47 2.69
C CYS A 182 11.52 -15.01 2.64
N ILE A 183 12.81 -14.74 2.85
CA ILE A 183 13.40 -13.41 2.66
C ILE A 183 14.78 -13.57 2.03
N ALA A 184 15.11 -12.74 1.05
CA ALA A 184 16.46 -12.57 0.52
C ALA A 184 16.88 -11.10 0.66
N ILE A 185 17.95 -10.87 1.44
CA ILE A 185 18.54 -9.54 1.61
C ILE A 185 19.78 -9.45 0.74
N GLU A 186 19.76 -8.54 -0.23
CA GLU A 186 20.87 -8.31 -1.16
C GLU A 186 21.77 -7.16 -0.67
N ARG A 187 23.08 -7.44 -0.59
CA ARG A 187 24.15 -6.51 -0.21
C ARG A 187 25.40 -6.83 -1.02
N ASP A 188 25.96 -5.85 -1.74
CA ASP A 188 27.25 -5.97 -2.46
C ASP A 188 27.40 -7.25 -3.31
N ASN A 189 26.38 -7.59 -4.12
CA ASN A 189 26.32 -8.82 -4.93
C ASN A 189 26.36 -10.13 -4.10
N SER A 190 25.94 -10.07 -2.83
CA SER A 190 25.74 -11.23 -1.98
C SER A 190 24.33 -11.22 -1.41
N PHE A 191 23.84 -12.41 -1.06
CA PHE A 191 22.50 -12.60 -0.52
C PHE A 191 22.57 -13.30 0.83
N SER A 192 21.85 -12.75 1.79
CA SER A 192 21.46 -13.45 3.02
C SER A 192 20.06 -14.00 2.83
N ILE A 193 19.92 -15.32 2.88
CA ILE A 193 18.67 -16.04 2.64
C ILE A 193 18.12 -16.56 3.95
N TYR A 194 16.91 -16.12 4.28
CA TYR A 194 16.21 -16.51 5.49
C TYR A 194 15.12 -17.53 5.15
N THR A 195 15.04 -18.57 5.95
CA THR A 195 14.05 -19.64 5.83
C THR A 195 13.40 -19.86 7.19
N ASN A 196 12.07 -19.81 7.24
CA ASN A 196 11.33 -20.15 8.46
C ASN A 196 11.27 -21.68 8.62
N THR A 197 11.60 -22.18 9.80
CA THR A 197 11.61 -23.60 10.15
C THR A 197 10.92 -23.82 11.48
N ASP A 198 10.70 -25.08 11.89
CA ASP A 198 10.20 -25.40 13.23
C ASP A 198 11.06 -24.84 14.36
N ASN A 199 12.36 -24.66 14.11
CA ASN A 199 13.31 -24.14 15.08
C ASN A 199 13.47 -22.60 14.99
N GLY A 200 12.57 -21.93 14.27
CA GLY A 200 12.62 -20.50 13.98
C GLY A 200 13.31 -20.18 12.65
N ILE A 201 13.73 -18.91 12.50
CA ILE A 201 14.34 -18.43 11.26
C ILE A 201 15.80 -18.87 11.18
N SER A 202 16.12 -19.64 10.13
CA SER A 202 17.49 -20.00 9.76
C SER A 202 18.03 -19.04 8.70
N ILE A 203 19.36 -18.86 8.65
CA ILE A 203 20.05 -18.00 7.68
C ILE A 203 21.12 -18.78 6.93
N SER A 204 21.22 -18.52 5.63
CA SER A 204 22.30 -18.99 4.77
C SER A 204 22.83 -17.83 3.91
N PHE A 205 24.05 -17.98 3.40
CA PHE A 205 24.71 -16.94 2.62
C PHE A 205 25.15 -17.49 1.27
N THR A 206 24.90 -16.73 0.21
CA THR A 206 25.38 -17.07 -1.14
C THR A 206 25.79 -15.81 -1.91
N LYS A 207 26.72 -15.96 -2.85
CA LYS A 207 27.05 -14.95 -3.87
C LYS A 207 26.42 -15.28 -5.23
N ASN A 208 25.86 -16.47 -5.38
CA ASN A 208 25.26 -16.92 -6.63
C ASN A 208 23.78 -16.59 -6.64
N ARG A 209 23.38 -15.68 -7.53
CA ARG A 209 21.98 -15.32 -7.75
C ARG A 209 21.14 -16.51 -8.26
N SER A 210 21.76 -17.54 -8.85
CA SER A 210 21.08 -18.78 -9.23
C SER A 210 20.60 -19.59 -8.02
N ASP A 211 21.23 -19.44 -6.86
CA ASP A 211 20.85 -20.21 -5.66
C ASP A 211 19.53 -19.69 -5.07
N VAL A 212 19.10 -18.50 -5.48
CA VAL A 212 17.78 -17.94 -5.17
C VAL A 212 16.79 -18.09 -6.32
N SER A 213 17.19 -18.52 -7.52
CA SER A 213 16.29 -18.48 -8.68
C SER A 213 15.18 -19.53 -8.70
N SER A 214 15.13 -20.45 -7.72
CA SER A 214 14.05 -21.44 -7.58
C SER A 214 12.73 -20.83 -7.13
N VAL A 215 12.71 -19.56 -6.74
CA VAL A 215 11.53 -18.86 -6.25
C VAL A 215 11.30 -17.57 -7.04
N GLU A 216 10.03 -17.26 -7.34
CA GLU A 216 9.65 -15.98 -7.94
C GLU A 216 9.73 -14.88 -6.88
N TRP A 217 10.83 -14.13 -6.89
CA TRP A 217 11.08 -13.03 -5.95
C TRP A 217 10.45 -11.72 -6.41
N LYS A 218 10.05 -10.93 -5.43
CA LYS A 218 9.64 -9.54 -5.60
C LYS A 218 10.38 -8.66 -4.61
N THR A 219 10.85 -7.53 -5.09
CA THR A 219 11.49 -6.52 -4.24
C THR A 219 10.41 -5.81 -3.42
N VAL A 220 10.59 -5.79 -2.10
CA VAL A 220 9.75 -5.01 -1.19
C VAL A 220 10.14 -3.54 -1.32
N PRO A 221 9.20 -2.65 -1.66
CA PRO A 221 9.49 -1.22 -1.75
C PRO A 221 10.02 -0.66 -0.42
N PRO A 222 11.03 0.23 -0.42
CA PRO A 222 11.59 0.80 0.81
C PRO A 222 10.53 1.49 1.68
N ARG A 223 9.55 2.16 1.07
CA ARG A 223 8.45 2.81 1.80
C ARG A 223 7.48 1.81 2.42
N MET A 224 7.17 0.72 1.72
CA MET A 224 6.36 -0.37 2.28
C MET A 224 7.09 -1.00 3.47
N LEU A 225 8.40 -1.26 3.34
CA LEU A 225 9.24 -1.78 4.40
C LEU A 225 9.27 -0.85 5.62
N LYS A 226 9.48 0.46 5.39
CA LYS A 226 9.41 1.50 6.43
C LYS A 226 8.07 1.45 7.16
N ASN A 227 6.96 1.41 6.42
CA ASN A 227 5.63 1.43 7.01
C ASN A 227 5.28 0.11 7.73
N LEU A 228 5.71 -1.05 7.22
CA LEU A 228 5.57 -2.33 7.93
C LEU A 228 6.23 -2.30 9.32
N LEU A 229 7.38 -1.63 9.42
CA LEU A 229 8.14 -1.46 10.67
C LEU A 229 7.56 -0.39 11.61
N ASP A 230 6.75 0.53 11.09
CA ASP A 230 6.20 1.67 11.82
C ASP A 230 4.82 1.29 12.37
N MET A 231 4.73 0.95 13.65
CA MET A 231 3.52 0.41 14.30
C MET A 231 2.46 1.49 14.60
N ARG A 232 2.08 2.25 13.57
CA ARG A 232 1.22 3.45 13.67
C ARG A 232 -0.23 3.17 14.09
N PHE A 233 -0.65 1.91 14.00
CA PHE A 233 -2.03 1.50 14.20
C PHE A 233 -2.21 0.57 15.39
N ASP A 234 -1.22 0.51 16.29
CA ASP A 234 -1.37 -0.24 17.53
C ASP A 234 -2.61 0.26 18.29
N VAL A 235 -3.58 -0.64 18.38
CA VAL A 235 -4.83 -0.42 19.09
C VAL A 235 -4.49 -0.32 20.58
N ILE A 236 -4.83 0.81 21.20
CA ILE A 236 -4.81 1.00 22.66
C ILE A 236 -5.76 0.00 23.32
#